data_AF-U5WZN0-F1
#
_entry.id   AF-U5WZN0-F1
#
_cell.length_a   1.000
_cell.length_b   1.000
_cell.length_c   1.000
_cell.angle_alpha   90.00
_cell.angle_beta   90.00
_cell.angle_gamma   90.00
#
_symmetry.space_group_name_H-M   'P 1'
#
loop_
_entity.id
_entity.type
_entity.pdbx_description
1 polymer ?
#
loop_
_entity_poly.entity_id
_entity_poly.type
_entity_poly.pdbx_seq_one_letter_code
_entity_poly.pdbx_strand_id
1 'polypeptide(L)'
;MTIEITHTAAEGTLVHGTARGDGTNTILKAAGFRWFRTLGVWGIAGSRDRQPNRYKIERAAESLRAAGHTVTVDVDDTHRPTAEAEADRAHRQAQRADALAAKADRKAAAASAAWESEQRAVEALPPGGEPIKIGHHSESRHRNAITRAHDATRRAIDATDLAHQAQGRAQAAATTTAHRYNPVTVKNRIEKLEAEQRGDQRILDGYRRVVARTATYEYVDEFAPASGSYREQVIARMAQRGDQIAYWKAVYADLQASGAANPHSRDSITKGDLIKYRGHWYPVVRVNSKTVSVRRHELASWTDRIGYHEISGHRPAGDTTMTDG
;
A
#
# COMPACT_ATOMS: atom_id res chain seq x y z
N MET A 1 27.50 15.85 -22.10
CA MET A 1 26.55 16.30 -21.06
C MET A 1 26.86 15.54 -19.78
N THR A 2 26.84 16.22 -18.64
CA THR A 2 27.06 15.61 -17.33
C THR A 2 25.72 15.18 -16.75
N ILE A 3 25.59 13.89 -16.43
CA ILE A 3 24.43 13.29 -15.78
C ILE A 3 24.87 12.82 -14.41
N GLU A 4 24.06 13.12 -13.40
CA GLU A 4 24.33 12.71 -12.03
C GLU A 4 23.22 11.78 -11.55
N ILE A 5 23.59 10.61 -11.04
CA ILE A 5 22.66 9.69 -10.38
C ILE A 5 22.95 9.74 -8.89
N THR A 6 22.01 10.27 -8.11
CA THR A 6 22.12 10.36 -6.66
C THR A 6 21.22 9.34 -5.99
N HIS A 7 21.62 8.85 -4.81
CA HIS A 7 20.75 8.14 -3.90
C HIS A 7 21.01 8.56 -2.46
N THR A 8 19.94 8.96 -1.77
CA THR A 8 19.91 9.12 -0.31
C THR A 8 18.66 8.46 0.24
N ALA A 9 18.65 8.10 1.52
CA ALA A 9 17.46 7.57 2.16
C ALA A 9 16.27 8.54 2.13
N ALA A 10 16.52 9.86 2.20
CA ALA A 10 15.47 10.90 2.23
C ALA A 10 14.87 11.24 0.86
N GLU A 11 15.64 11.16 -0.22
CA GLU A 11 15.17 11.53 -1.57
C GLU A 11 14.87 10.30 -2.43
N GLY A 12 15.50 9.16 -2.11
CA GLY A 12 15.54 7.99 -2.97
C GLY A 12 16.54 8.17 -4.11
N THR A 13 16.39 7.38 -5.17
CA THR A 13 17.27 7.44 -6.34
C THR A 13 16.71 8.42 -7.37
N LEU A 14 17.48 9.47 -7.68
CA LEU A 14 17.15 10.51 -8.64
C LEU A 14 18.25 10.66 -9.70
N VAL A 15 17.90 11.22 -10.86
CA VAL A 15 18.82 11.51 -11.95
C VAL A 15 18.68 12.96 -12.36
N HIS A 16 19.80 13.69 -12.27
CA HIS A 16 19.92 15.10 -12.60
C HIS A 16 20.73 15.30 -13.89
N GLY A 17 20.60 16.49 -14.48
CA GLY A 17 21.33 16.86 -15.68
C GLY A 17 20.74 16.35 -17.00
N THR A 18 19.56 15.73 -17.01
CA THR A 18 18.86 15.29 -18.25
C THR A 18 17.99 16.39 -18.85
N ALA A 19 17.81 16.36 -20.17
CA ALA A 19 17.03 17.33 -20.93
C ALA A 19 15.97 16.64 -21.82
N ARG A 20 14.86 17.33 -22.11
CA ARG A 20 13.85 16.78 -23.02
C ARG A 20 14.47 16.62 -24.42
N GLY A 21 14.42 15.40 -24.97
CA GLY A 21 14.89 15.12 -26.34
C GLY A 21 16.36 14.69 -26.44
N ASP A 22 17.05 14.51 -25.31
CA ASP A 22 18.47 14.10 -25.25
C ASP A 22 18.72 12.59 -25.44
N GLY A 23 17.67 11.79 -25.68
CA GLY A 23 17.75 10.34 -25.84
C GLY A 23 17.92 9.54 -24.54
N THR A 24 18.16 10.18 -23.40
CA THR A 24 18.34 9.50 -22.10
C THR A 24 17.07 8.81 -21.63
N ASN A 25 15.90 9.27 -22.10
CA ASN A 25 14.60 8.72 -21.74
C ASN A 25 14.47 7.21 -22.04
N THR A 26 14.99 6.74 -23.17
CA THR A 26 14.89 5.34 -23.59
C THR A 26 15.80 4.47 -22.72
N ILE A 27 17.01 4.95 -22.44
CA ILE A 27 18.00 4.29 -21.59
C ILE A 27 17.48 4.15 -20.15
N LEU A 28 17.01 5.26 -19.57
CA LEU A 28 16.51 5.30 -18.20
C LEU A 28 15.26 4.44 -18.02
N LYS A 29 14.31 4.46 -18.97
CA LYS A 29 13.15 3.56 -18.94
C LYS A 29 13.56 2.08 -18.99
N ALA A 30 14.53 1.73 -19.83
CA ALA A 30 15.03 0.36 -19.93
C ALA A 30 15.71 -0.14 -18.64
N ALA A 31 16.35 0.77 -17.89
CA ALA A 31 16.90 0.49 -16.55
C ALA A 31 15.83 0.50 -15.43
N GLY A 32 14.57 0.80 -15.75
CA GLY A 32 13.45 0.79 -14.81
C GLY A 32 13.25 2.10 -14.04
N PHE A 33 13.76 3.22 -14.55
CA PHE A 33 13.51 4.56 -14.03
C PHE A 33 12.20 5.12 -14.62
N ARG A 34 11.58 6.03 -13.86
CA ARG A 34 10.35 6.71 -14.23
C ARG A 34 10.52 8.22 -14.13
N TRP A 35 9.90 8.95 -15.04
CA TRP A 35 9.80 10.41 -14.96
C TRP A 35 8.85 10.84 -13.83
N PHE A 36 9.37 11.61 -12.89
CA PHE A 36 8.61 12.24 -11.82
C PHE A 36 8.17 13.64 -12.24
N ARG A 37 6.94 13.74 -12.76
CA ARG A 37 6.38 15.00 -13.30
C ARG A 37 6.48 16.18 -12.35
N THR A 38 6.30 15.97 -11.05
CA THR A 38 6.33 17.03 -10.03
C THR A 38 7.75 17.51 -9.74
N LEU A 39 8.74 16.63 -9.82
CA LEU A 39 10.14 16.96 -9.52
C LEU A 39 10.93 17.35 -10.78
N GLY A 40 10.39 17.06 -11.97
CA GLY A 40 11.09 17.34 -13.22
C GLY A 40 12.36 16.51 -13.42
N VAL A 41 12.44 15.32 -12.80
CA VAL A 41 13.61 14.43 -12.86
C VAL A 41 13.20 12.98 -13.10
N TRP A 42 14.15 12.15 -13.53
CA TRP A 42 14.00 10.70 -13.54
C TRP A 42 14.35 10.13 -12.18
N GLY A 43 13.74 9.01 -11.80
CA GLY A 43 14.08 8.31 -10.56
C GLY A 43 13.50 6.91 -10.46
N ILE A 44 13.89 6.19 -9.41
CA ILE A 44 13.34 4.85 -9.12
C ILE A 44 12.14 5.01 -8.19
N ALA A 45 10.95 4.60 -8.65
CA ALA A 45 9.74 4.69 -7.84
C ALA A 45 9.84 3.81 -6.58
N GLY A 46 9.51 4.39 -5.42
CA GLY A 46 9.55 3.68 -4.14
C GLY A 46 10.95 3.36 -3.63
N SER A 47 11.96 4.13 -4.05
CA SER A 47 13.35 4.02 -3.57
C SER A 47 13.61 4.75 -2.26
N ARG A 48 12.82 5.77 -1.91
CA ARG A 48 12.96 6.49 -0.64
C ARG A 48 12.79 5.54 0.55
N ASP A 49 13.59 5.75 1.60
CA ASP A 49 13.62 4.99 2.85
C ASP A 49 13.94 3.51 2.63
N ARG A 50 14.72 3.19 1.59
CA ARG A 50 15.18 1.83 1.25
C ARG A 50 16.63 1.87 0.84
N GLN A 51 17.35 0.78 1.09
CA GLN A 51 18.68 0.57 0.52
C GLN A 51 18.70 0.79 -1.00
N PRO A 52 19.81 1.35 -1.54
CA PRO A 52 19.95 1.63 -2.97
C PRO A 52 19.81 0.36 -3.80
N ASN A 53 19.05 0.44 -4.89
CA ASN A 53 19.04 -0.62 -5.89
C ASN A 53 20.28 -0.47 -6.79
N ARG A 54 21.42 -0.93 -6.28
CA ARG A 54 22.74 -0.80 -6.94
C ARG A 54 22.71 -1.36 -8.37
N TYR A 55 22.10 -2.53 -8.58
CA TYR A 55 21.93 -3.10 -9.91
C TYR A 55 21.26 -2.15 -10.92
N LYS A 56 20.15 -1.50 -10.56
CA LYS A 56 19.48 -0.55 -11.47
C LYS A 56 20.30 0.72 -11.70
N ILE A 57 20.95 1.22 -10.65
CA ILE A 57 21.80 2.41 -10.69
C ILE A 57 23.00 2.16 -11.63
N GLU A 58 23.72 1.05 -11.42
CA GLU A 58 24.89 0.65 -12.20
C GLU A 58 24.51 0.40 -13.66
N ARG A 59 23.45 -0.37 -13.90
CA ARG A 59 22.94 -0.61 -15.26
C ARG A 59 22.59 0.68 -16.01
N ALA A 60 21.97 1.64 -15.33
CA ALA A 60 21.66 2.94 -15.91
C ALA A 60 22.95 3.72 -16.20
N ALA A 61 23.87 3.79 -15.23
CA ALA A 61 25.12 4.50 -15.36
C ALA A 61 25.97 3.96 -16.51
N GLU A 62 26.12 2.64 -16.63
CA GLU A 62 26.82 1.97 -17.72
C GLU A 62 26.19 2.29 -19.08
N SER A 63 24.86 2.16 -19.19
CA SER A 63 24.15 2.40 -20.45
C SER A 63 24.24 3.87 -20.89
N LEU A 64 24.20 4.81 -19.94
CA LEU A 64 24.37 6.24 -20.21
C LEU A 64 25.81 6.59 -20.61
N ARG A 65 26.81 5.98 -19.97
CA ARG A 65 28.23 6.14 -20.37
C ARG A 65 28.48 5.57 -21.75
N ALA A 66 27.92 4.40 -22.06
CA ALA A 66 28.02 3.79 -23.38
C ALA A 66 27.39 4.66 -24.48
N ALA A 67 26.37 5.47 -24.15
CA ALA A 67 25.78 6.46 -25.04
C ALA A 67 26.59 7.77 -25.13
N GLY A 68 27.77 7.86 -24.52
CA GLY A 68 28.68 9.01 -24.61
C GLY A 68 28.41 10.12 -23.57
N HIS A 69 27.58 9.87 -22.55
CA HIS A 69 27.37 10.83 -21.47
C HIS A 69 28.43 10.68 -20.36
N THR A 70 28.81 11.80 -19.73
CA THR A 70 29.64 11.78 -18.52
C THR A 70 28.72 11.53 -17.33
N VAL A 71 28.88 10.40 -16.64
CA VAL A 71 27.97 10.00 -15.55
C VAL A 71 28.68 9.89 -14.21
N THR A 72 28.26 10.70 -13.25
CA THR A 72 28.62 10.59 -11.83
C THR A 72 27.55 9.80 -11.08
N VAL A 73 27.98 8.98 -10.12
CA VAL A 73 27.09 8.19 -9.27
C VAL A 73 27.48 8.46 -7.82
N ASP A 74 26.57 9.06 -7.07
CA ASP A 74 26.72 9.34 -5.65
C ASP A 74 25.66 8.56 -4.87
N VAL A 75 26.09 7.66 -3.99
CA VAL A 75 25.21 6.74 -3.28
C VAL A 75 25.55 6.76 -1.81
N ASP A 76 24.66 7.40 -1.04
CA ASP A 76 24.61 7.30 0.41
C ASP A 76 23.67 6.15 0.80
N ASP A 77 24.22 5.05 1.31
CA ASP A 77 23.48 3.88 1.77
C ASP A 77 23.16 3.88 3.27
N THR A 78 23.47 4.99 3.96
CA THR A 78 23.07 5.17 5.36
C THR A 78 21.54 5.22 5.44
N HIS A 79 20.98 4.39 6.33
CA HIS A 79 19.54 4.39 6.54
C HIS A 79 19.18 5.42 7.60
N ARG A 80 18.06 6.12 7.39
CA ARG A 80 17.43 6.93 8.44
C ARG A 80 16.81 6.02 9.51
N PRO A 81 16.67 6.49 10.75
CA PRO A 81 15.86 5.82 11.76
C PRO A 81 14.43 5.60 11.25
N THR A 82 13.87 4.41 11.51
CA THR A 82 12.54 4.02 11.04
C THR A 82 11.48 4.93 11.64
N ALA A 83 11.66 5.38 12.89
CA ALA A 83 10.75 6.32 13.54
C ALA A 83 10.60 7.63 12.74
N GLU A 84 11.72 8.23 12.30
CA GLU A 84 11.72 9.44 11.48
C GLU A 84 11.07 9.19 10.11
N ALA A 85 11.45 8.10 9.44
CA ALA A 85 10.88 7.74 8.14
C ALA A 85 9.36 7.49 8.19
N GLU A 86 8.87 6.90 9.29
CA GLU A 86 7.43 6.71 9.51
C GLU A 86 6.71 8.01 9.87
N ALA A 87 7.33 8.90 10.65
CA ALA A 87 6.79 10.22 10.96
C ALA A 87 6.64 11.07 9.68
N ASP A 88 7.68 11.14 8.85
CA ASP A 88 7.64 11.80 7.53
C ASP A 88 6.56 11.21 6.63
N ARG A 89 6.35 9.90 6.71
CA ARG A 89 5.31 9.20 5.95
C ARG A 89 3.92 9.55 6.44
N ALA A 90 3.71 9.56 7.75
CA ALA A 90 2.44 9.96 8.36
C ALA A 90 2.12 11.41 7.99
N HIS A 91 3.10 12.32 8.07
CA HIS A 91 2.92 13.72 7.71
C HIS A 91 2.48 13.91 6.26
N ARG A 92 3.18 13.29 5.29
CA ARG A 92 2.78 13.36 3.87
C ARG A 92 1.44 12.71 3.60
N GLN A 93 1.09 11.65 4.34
CA GLN A 93 -0.21 11.01 4.20
C GLN A 93 -1.33 11.91 4.73
N ALA A 94 -1.11 12.62 5.84
CA ALA A 94 -2.04 13.61 6.37
C ALA A 94 -2.25 14.76 5.37
N GLN A 95 -1.18 15.38 4.87
CA GLN A 95 -1.26 16.41 3.83
C GLN A 95 -2.03 15.94 2.58
N ARG A 96 -1.82 14.69 2.18
CA ARG A 96 -2.56 14.09 1.06
C ARG A 96 -4.05 13.91 1.39
N ALA A 97 -4.38 13.47 2.60
CA ALA A 97 -5.76 13.32 3.04
C ALA A 97 -6.47 14.68 3.05
N ASP A 98 -5.84 15.71 3.61
CA ASP A 98 -6.36 17.08 3.65
C ASP A 98 -6.60 17.64 2.24
N ALA A 99 -5.63 17.48 1.35
CA ALA A 99 -5.76 17.94 -0.05
C ALA A 99 -6.89 17.22 -0.80
N LEU A 100 -7.11 15.93 -0.50
CA LEU A 100 -8.21 15.15 -1.10
C LEU A 100 -9.56 15.50 -0.48
N ALA A 101 -9.63 15.76 0.82
CA ALA A 101 -10.83 16.26 1.50
C ALA A 101 -11.26 17.61 0.93
N ALA A 102 -10.34 18.59 0.86
CA ALA A 102 -10.62 19.88 0.25
C ALA A 102 -11.04 19.75 -1.23
N LYS A 103 -10.52 18.75 -1.96
CA LYS A 103 -10.95 18.47 -3.34
C LYS A 103 -12.36 17.88 -3.37
N ALA A 104 -12.72 17.01 -2.42
CA ALA A 104 -14.07 16.46 -2.30
C ALA A 104 -15.07 17.58 -2.00
N ASP A 105 -14.75 18.50 -1.09
CA ASP A 105 -15.62 19.64 -0.75
C ASP A 105 -15.89 20.53 -1.98
N ARG A 106 -14.85 20.85 -2.76
CA ARG A 106 -15.01 21.61 -4.01
C ARG A 106 -15.89 20.88 -5.03
N LYS A 107 -15.84 19.54 -5.07
CA LYS A 107 -16.66 18.76 -5.99
C LYS A 107 -18.11 18.63 -5.50
N ALA A 108 -18.32 18.52 -4.18
CA ALA A 108 -19.64 18.58 -3.59
C ALA A 108 -20.32 19.93 -3.86
N ALA A 109 -19.62 21.05 -3.62
CA ALA A 109 -20.12 22.39 -3.92
C ALA A 109 -20.46 22.57 -5.41
N ALA A 110 -19.63 22.03 -6.31
CA ALA A 110 -19.89 22.06 -7.74
C ALA A 110 -21.13 21.23 -8.13
N ALA A 111 -21.38 20.10 -7.46
CA ALA A 111 -22.57 19.29 -7.66
C ALA A 111 -23.84 20.03 -7.19
N SER A 112 -23.81 20.65 -6.01
CA SER A 112 -24.90 21.49 -5.50
C SER A 112 -25.23 22.63 -6.46
N ALA A 113 -24.22 23.37 -6.93
CA ALA A 113 -24.41 24.46 -7.89
C ALA A 113 -24.96 23.96 -9.25
N ALA A 114 -24.58 22.75 -9.67
CA ALA A 114 -25.13 22.13 -10.88
C ALA A 114 -26.61 21.77 -10.72
N TRP A 115 -27.03 21.25 -9.56
CA TRP A 115 -28.43 21.01 -9.25
C TRP A 115 -29.23 22.32 -9.15
N GLU A 116 -28.71 23.38 -8.55
CA GLU A 116 -29.38 24.70 -8.55
C GLU A 116 -29.52 25.28 -9.98
N SER A 117 -28.54 25.04 -10.86
CA SER A 117 -28.66 25.41 -12.27
C SER A 117 -29.69 24.56 -13.01
N GLU A 118 -29.83 23.30 -12.63
CA GLU A 118 -30.79 22.36 -13.20
C GLU A 118 -32.22 22.74 -12.81
N GLN A 119 -32.46 23.01 -11.52
CA GLN A 119 -33.76 23.47 -11.02
C GLN A 119 -34.23 24.73 -11.76
N ARG A 120 -33.36 25.73 -11.91
CA ARG A 120 -33.67 26.93 -12.72
C ARG A 120 -33.98 26.63 -14.18
N ALA A 121 -33.34 25.63 -14.77
CA ALA A 121 -33.58 25.24 -16.17
C ALA A 121 -34.90 24.47 -16.32
N VAL A 122 -35.27 23.66 -15.34
CA VAL A 122 -36.55 22.93 -15.27
C VAL A 122 -37.71 23.89 -14.99
N GLU A 123 -37.57 24.83 -14.05
CA GLU A 123 -38.56 25.87 -13.77
C GLU A 123 -38.86 26.76 -14.98
N ALA A 124 -37.89 26.91 -15.89
CA ALA A 124 -38.06 27.66 -17.13
C ALA A 124 -38.80 26.88 -18.24
N LEU A 125 -39.16 25.61 -18.02
CA LEU A 125 -39.95 24.83 -18.97
C LEU A 125 -41.42 25.32 -19.00
N PRO A 126 -42.12 25.17 -20.14
CA PRO A 126 -43.54 25.47 -20.20
C PRO A 126 -44.34 24.69 -19.13
N PRO A 127 -45.27 25.35 -18.43
CA PRO A 127 -46.01 24.74 -17.34
C PRO A 127 -46.88 23.58 -17.84
N GLY A 128 -47.03 22.55 -17.00
CA GLY A 128 -47.95 21.44 -17.27
C GLY A 128 -47.57 20.53 -18.44
N GLY A 129 -46.33 20.60 -18.95
CA GLY A 129 -45.89 19.74 -20.06
C GLY A 129 -46.59 20.06 -21.37
N GLU A 130 -46.84 21.34 -21.66
CA GLU A 130 -47.44 21.78 -22.90
C GLU A 130 -46.75 21.13 -24.13
N PRO A 131 -47.48 20.61 -25.12
CA PRO A 131 -46.85 20.08 -26.33
C PRO A 131 -46.11 21.15 -27.13
N ILE A 132 -45.07 20.74 -27.86
CA ILE A 132 -44.37 21.63 -28.80
C ILE A 132 -45.32 21.97 -29.96
N LYS A 133 -45.64 23.26 -30.12
CA LYS A 133 -46.44 23.78 -31.25
C LYS A 133 -45.59 23.86 -32.51
N ILE A 134 -45.62 22.81 -33.33
CA ILE A 134 -44.83 22.70 -34.58
C ILE A 134 -45.29 23.78 -35.58
N GLY A 135 -44.34 24.50 -36.18
CA GLY A 135 -44.59 25.59 -37.14
C GLY A 135 -44.95 26.94 -36.50
N HIS A 136 -45.05 27.01 -35.16
CA HIS A 136 -45.31 28.25 -34.45
C HIS A 136 -44.01 29.01 -34.14
N HIS A 137 -44.07 30.34 -34.04
CA HIS A 137 -42.88 31.17 -33.76
C HIS A 137 -42.20 30.85 -32.41
N SER A 138 -42.89 30.17 -31.49
CA SER A 138 -42.36 29.75 -30.18
C SER A 138 -41.69 28.37 -30.18
N GLU A 139 -41.78 27.61 -31.28
CA GLU A 139 -41.27 26.23 -31.37
C GLU A 139 -39.79 26.15 -30.98
N SER A 140 -38.95 27.00 -31.58
CA SER A 140 -37.50 27.02 -31.33
C SER A 140 -37.18 27.32 -29.86
N ARG A 141 -37.94 28.23 -29.23
CA ARG A 141 -37.76 28.55 -27.81
C ARG A 141 -38.08 27.35 -26.92
N HIS A 142 -39.16 26.64 -27.23
CA HIS A 142 -39.59 25.46 -26.48
C HIS A 142 -38.55 24.33 -26.58
N ARG A 143 -38.11 23.98 -27.80
CA ARG A 143 -37.06 22.97 -28.01
C ARG A 143 -35.79 23.32 -27.24
N ASN A 144 -35.35 24.57 -27.32
CA ASN A 144 -34.16 25.04 -26.61
C ASN A 144 -34.32 24.97 -25.08
N ALA A 145 -35.52 25.22 -24.53
CA ALA A 145 -35.77 25.09 -23.10
C ALA A 145 -35.63 23.63 -22.64
N ILE A 146 -36.22 22.68 -23.38
CA ILE A 146 -36.10 21.24 -23.11
C ILE A 146 -34.62 20.80 -23.19
N THR A 147 -33.90 21.16 -24.25
CA THR A 147 -32.48 20.83 -24.39
C THR A 147 -31.66 21.39 -23.23
N ARG A 148 -31.89 22.67 -22.85
CA ARG A 148 -31.18 23.28 -21.72
C ARG A 148 -31.44 22.56 -20.39
N ALA A 149 -32.69 22.19 -20.12
CA ALA A 149 -33.05 21.43 -18.92
C ALA A 149 -32.37 20.06 -18.93
N HIS A 150 -32.48 19.30 -20.02
CA HIS A 150 -31.85 18.00 -20.17
C HIS A 150 -30.32 18.06 -20.00
N ASP A 151 -29.66 19.02 -20.64
CA ASP A 151 -28.21 19.21 -20.51
C ASP A 151 -27.80 19.66 -19.11
N ALA A 152 -28.66 20.41 -18.40
CA ALA A 152 -28.44 20.76 -17.00
C ALA A 152 -28.54 19.55 -16.08
N THR A 153 -29.55 18.69 -16.29
CA THR A 153 -29.69 17.43 -15.56
C THR A 153 -28.48 16.52 -15.78
N ARG A 154 -28.01 16.35 -17.03
CA ARG A 154 -26.81 15.55 -17.30
C ARG A 154 -25.58 16.11 -16.59
N ARG A 155 -25.36 17.43 -16.65
CA ARG A 155 -24.25 18.09 -15.94
C ARG A 155 -24.33 17.91 -14.43
N ALA A 156 -25.53 17.94 -13.85
CA ALA A 156 -25.74 17.74 -12.42
C ALA A 156 -25.42 16.30 -11.99
N ILE A 157 -25.83 15.31 -12.80
CA ILE A 157 -25.48 13.90 -12.58
C ILE A 157 -23.95 13.70 -12.68
N ASP A 158 -23.32 14.18 -13.75
CA ASP A 158 -21.86 14.06 -13.94
C ASP A 158 -21.09 14.73 -12.79
N ALA A 159 -21.54 15.89 -12.32
CA ALA A 159 -20.94 16.59 -11.19
C ALA A 159 -21.11 15.80 -9.88
N THR A 160 -22.27 15.17 -9.68
CA THR A 160 -22.56 14.29 -8.53
C THR A 160 -21.65 13.07 -8.53
N ASP A 161 -21.46 12.40 -9.67
CA ASP A 161 -20.55 11.27 -9.81
C ASP A 161 -19.10 11.65 -9.51
N LEU A 162 -18.66 12.81 -10.01
CA LEU A 162 -17.34 13.35 -9.68
C LEU A 162 -17.19 13.68 -8.19
N ALA A 163 -18.25 14.13 -7.52
CA ALA A 163 -18.27 14.37 -6.09
C ALA A 163 -18.14 13.06 -5.30
N HIS A 164 -18.93 12.04 -5.63
CA HIS A 164 -18.84 10.72 -5.01
C HIS A 164 -17.45 10.09 -5.19
N GLN A 165 -16.88 10.16 -6.40
CA GLN A 165 -15.52 9.67 -6.64
C GLN A 165 -14.47 10.42 -5.82
N ALA A 166 -14.59 11.75 -5.71
CA ALA A 166 -13.68 12.54 -4.90
C ALA A 166 -13.81 12.22 -3.40
N GLN A 167 -15.03 12.05 -2.92
CA GLN A 167 -15.33 11.67 -1.53
C GLN A 167 -14.78 10.29 -1.19
N GLY A 168 -15.01 9.28 -2.03
CA GLY A 168 -14.46 7.93 -1.82
C GLY A 168 -12.92 7.93 -1.76
N ARG A 169 -12.26 8.77 -2.58
CA ARG A 169 -10.80 8.94 -2.53
C ARG A 169 -10.32 9.65 -1.26
N ALA A 170 -11.07 10.63 -0.76
CA ALA A 170 -10.76 11.31 0.50
C ALA A 170 -10.90 10.34 1.70
N GLN A 171 -12.00 9.58 1.75
CA GLN A 171 -12.24 8.57 2.79
C GLN A 171 -11.14 7.50 2.81
N ALA A 172 -10.77 6.95 1.64
CA ALA A 172 -9.68 5.98 1.55
C ALA A 172 -8.33 6.56 2.00
N ALA A 173 -8.06 7.83 1.70
CA ALA A 173 -6.83 8.49 2.14
C ALA A 173 -6.80 8.70 3.66
N ALA A 174 -7.94 9.02 4.28
CA ALA A 174 -8.08 9.23 5.73
C ALA A 174 -7.80 7.96 6.53
N THR A 175 -8.22 6.78 6.05
CA THR A 175 -8.01 5.51 6.77
C THR A 175 -6.65 4.87 6.53
N THR A 176 -5.86 5.37 5.57
CA THR A 176 -4.59 4.74 5.16
C THR A 176 -3.61 4.57 6.33
N THR A 177 -3.46 5.59 7.17
CA THR A 177 -2.58 5.51 8.35
C THR A 177 -3.11 4.51 9.37
N ALA A 178 -4.41 4.53 9.66
CA ALA A 178 -5.04 3.57 10.56
C ALA A 178 -4.83 2.11 10.10
N HIS A 179 -4.97 1.83 8.80
CA HIS A 179 -4.68 0.50 8.25
C HIS A 179 -3.20 0.10 8.40
N ARG A 180 -2.27 1.05 8.28
CA ARG A 180 -0.83 0.78 8.43
C ARG A 180 -0.46 0.33 9.85
N TYR A 181 -1.13 0.89 10.85
CA TYR A 181 -0.96 0.63 12.28
C TYR A 181 -1.97 -0.37 12.85
N ASN A 182 -2.81 -0.97 12.01
CA ASN A 182 -3.71 -2.03 12.44
C ASN A 182 -2.90 -3.19 13.07
N PRO A 183 -3.28 -3.71 14.26
CA PRO A 183 -2.55 -4.73 14.99
C PRO A 183 -2.15 -5.95 14.15
N VAL A 184 -3.09 -6.49 13.36
CA VAL A 184 -2.85 -7.65 12.50
C VAL A 184 -1.80 -7.33 11.44
N THR A 185 -1.91 -6.14 10.83
CA THR A 185 -0.98 -5.67 9.79
C THR A 185 0.42 -5.44 10.36
N VAL A 186 0.51 -4.87 11.56
CA VAL A 186 1.79 -4.66 12.26
C VAL A 186 2.44 -6.01 12.58
N LYS A 187 1.70 -6.96 13.14
CA LYS A 187 2.25 -8.29 13.45
C LYS A 187 2.72 -9.03 12.20
N ASN A 188 1.90 -9.06 11.15
CA ASN A 188 2.28 -9.67 9.86
C ASN A 188 3.54 -9.01 9.26
N ARG A 189 3.69 -7.69 9.43
CA ARG A 189 4.89 -6.96 9.01
C ARG A 189 6.11 -7.40 9.81
N ILE A 190 6.01 -7.49 11.13
CA ILE A 190 7.11 -7.97 11.99
C ILE A 190 7.54 -9.37 11.55
N GLU A 191 6.60 -10.30 11.38
CA GLU A 191 6.91 -11.68 11.00
C GLU A 191 7.60 -11.76 9.64
N LYS A 192 7.17 -10.95 8.67
CA LYS A 192 7.82 -10.84 7.37
C LYS A 192 9.24 -10.30 7.51
N LEU A 193 9.44 -9.21 8.26
CA LEU A 193 10.76 -8.62 8.46
C LEU A 193 11.71 -9.60 9.16
N GLU A 194 11.26 -10.30 10.20
CA GLU A 194 12.06 -11.33 10.87
C GLU A 194 12.38 -12.52 9.97
N ALA A 195 11.47 -12.92 9.08
CA ALA A 195 11.73 -13.97 8.10
C ALA A 195 12.77 -13.54 7.06
N GLU A 196 12.68 -12.33 6.55
CA GLU A 196 13.66 -11.75 5.63
C GLU A 196 15.03 -11.57 6.32
N GLN A 197 15.05 -11.15 7.59
CA GLN A 197 16.28 -11.03 8.39
C GLN A 197 17.01 -12.37 8.50
N ARG A 198 16.29 -13.45 8.79
CA ARG A 198 16.85 -14.81 8.79
C ARG A 198 17.30 -15.26 7.40
N GLY A 199 16.61 -14.81 6.35
CA GLY A 199 17.03 -15.02 4.96
C GLY A 199 18.41 -14.42 4.70
N ASP A 200 18.61 -13.18 5.09
CA ASP A 200 19.87 -12.46 4.89
C ASP A 200 21.01 -13.00 5.76
N GLN A 201 20.71 -13.40 7.00
CA GLN A 201 21.70 -14.06 7.85
C GLN A 201 22.22 -15.35 7.18
N ARG A 202 21.34 -16.18 6.60
CA ARG A 202 21.78 -17.37 5.83
C ARG A 202 22.63 -17.04 4.61
N ILE A 203 22.43 -15.87 4.00
CA ILE A 203 23.28 -15.41 2.90
C ILE A 203 24.67 -15.03 3.42
N LEU A 204 24.76 -14.38 4.58
CA LEU A 204 26.04 -14.03 5.21
C LEU A 204 26.84 -15.24 5.69
N ASP A 205 26.15 -16.27 6.19
CA ASP A 205 26.77 -17.47 6.76
C ASP A 205 27.07 -18.53 5.69
N GLY A 206 26.47 -18.42 4.52
CA GLY A 206 26.42 -19.51 3.54
C GLY A 206 25.39 -20.57 3.96
N TYR A 207 24.89 -21.32 2.98
CA TYR A 207 23.93 -22.38 3.27
C TYR A 207 23.96 -23.50 2.24
N ARG A 208 23.56 -24.69 2.70
CA ARG A 208 23.36 -25.88 1.89
C ARG A 208 21.86 -26.06 1.62
N ARG A 209 21.47 -26.22 0.36
CA ARG A 209 20.07 -26.47 -0.04
C ARG A 209 19.96 -27.82 -0.72
N VAL A 210 19.18 -28.72 -0.10
CA VAL A 210 18.80 -29.99 -0.73
C VAL A 210 17.72 -29.72 -1.78
N VAL A 211 18.02 -29.98 -3.05
CA VAL A 211 17.13 -29.75 -4.19
C VAL A 211 16.24 -30.96 -4.44
N ALA A 212 16.83 -32.16 -4.39
CA ALA A 212 16.10 -33.40 -4.56
C ALA A 212 16.77 -34.52 -3.77
N ARG A 213 15.97 -35.47 -3.30
CA ARG A 213 16.44 -36.69 -2.65
C ARG A 213 15.92 -37.89 -3.42
N THR A 214 16.81 -38.82 -3.71
CA THR A 214 16.49 -40.15 -4.23
C THR A 214 16.86 -41.19 -3.17
N ALA A 215 16.54 -42.47 -3.39
CA ALA A 215 16.88 -43.54 -2.45
C ALA A 215 18.39 -43.67 -2.20
N THR A 216 19.23 -43.24 -3.15
CA THR A 216 20.69 -43.42 -3.14
C THR A 216 21.50 -42.14 -3.28
N TYR A 217 20.89 -41.01 -3.67
CA TYR A 217 21.62 -39.76 -3.87
C TYR A 217 20.85 -38.53 -3.39
N GLU A 218 21.57 -37.55 -2.85
CA GLU A 218 21.06 -36.24 -2.47
C GLU A 218 21.66 -35.18 -3.40
N TYR A 219 20.80 -34.50 -4.16
CA TYR A 219 21.19 -33.39 -5.02
C TYR A 219 21.16 -32.12 -4.20
N VAL A 220 22.30 -31.43 -4.14
CA VAL A 220 22.50 -30.31 -3.24
C VAL A 220 23.17 -29.15 -3.95
N ASP A 221 22.65 -27.96 -3.69
CA ASP A 221 23.33 -26.70 -3.99
C ASP A 221 24.05 -26.20 -2.73
N GLU A 222 25.33 -25.86 -2.87
CA GLU A 222 26.12 -25.23 -1.82
C GLU A 222 26.37 -23.77 -2.17
N PHE A 223 26.01 -22.89 -1.25
CA PHE A 223 26.20 -21.45 -1.38
C PHE A 223 27.22 -20.99 -0.35
N ALA A 224 28.36 -20.51 -0.82
CA ALA A 224 29.39 -19.94 0.04
C ALA A 224 28.87 -18.67 0.76
N PRO A 225 29.45 -18.33 1.93
CA PRO A 225 29.20 -17.05 2.59
C PRO A 225 29.34 -15.86 1.64
N ALA A 226 28.43 -14.90 1.73
CA ALA A 226 28.55 -13.66 0.97
C ALA A 226 29.88 -12.95 1.26
N SER A 227 30.54 -12.49 0.20
CA SER A 227 31.84 -11.84 0.23
C SER A 227 31.85 -10.49 -0.50
N GLY A 228 32.90 -9.70 -0.27
CA GLY A 228 33.12 -8.40 -0.93
C GLY A 228 31.96 -7.42 -0.76
N SER A 229 31.71 -6.62 -1.80
CA SER A 229 30.67 -5.58 -1.83
C SER A 229 29.26 -6.14 -1.63
N TYR A 230 29.00 -7.39 -2.04
CA TYR A 230 27.71 -8.02 -1.82
C TYR A 230 27.47 -8.30 -0.32
N ARG A 231 28.51 -8.70 0.42
CA ARG A 231 28.43 -8.88 1.88
C ARG A 231 28.05 -7.57 2.57
N GLU A 232 28.73 -6.49 2.22
CA GLU A 232 28.49 -5.15 2.77
C GLU A 232 27.04 -4.69 2.52
N GLN A 233 26.52 -4.91 1.31
CA GLN A 233 25.12 -4.62 0.97
C GLN A 233 24.13 -5.41 1.82
N VAL A 234 24.40 -6.70 2.05
CA VAL A 234 23.54 -7.54 2.89
C VAL A 234 23.56 -7.04 4.34
N ILE A 235 24.73 -6.67 4.87
CA ILE A 235 24.88 -6.09 6.21
C ILE A 235 24.10 -4.77 6.32
N ALA A 236 24.25 -3.85 5.36
CA ALA A 236 23.52 -2.57 5.36
C ALA A 236 22.00 -2.76 5.32
N ARG A 237 21.51 -3.69 4.49
CA ARG A 237 20.08 -4.06 4.45
C ARG A 237 19.61 -4.68 5.77
N MET A 238 20.42 -5.52 6.40
CA MET A 238 20.09 -6.13 7.69
C MET A 238 20.07 -5.11 8.82
N ALA A 239 20.96 -4.11 8.81
CA ALA A 239 20.97 -3.02 9.77
C ALA A 239 19.66 -2.20 9.67
N GLN A 240 19.31 -1.79 8.46
CA GLN A 240 18.03 -1.10 8.20
C GLN A 240 16.84 -1.95 8.67
N ARG A 241 16.82 -3.25 8.35
CA ARG A 241 15.71 -4.12 8.74
C ARG A 241 15.66 -4.34 10.25
N GLY A 242 16.80 -4.40 10.92
CA GLY A 242 16.89 -4.50 12.38
C GLY A 242 16.20 -3.32 13.07
N ASP A 243 16.49 -2.11 12.61
CA ASP A 243 15.83 -0.88 13.08
C ASP A 243 14.32 -0.89 12.81
N GLN A 244 13.89 -1.37 11.63
CA GLN A 244 12.46 -1.57 11.33
C GLN A 244 11.79 -2.56 12.28
N ILE A 245 12.43 -3.70 12.56
CA ILE A 245 11.91 -4.72 13.48
C ILE A 245 11.76 -4.11 14.88
N ALA A 246 12.76 -3.37 15.36
CA ALA A 246 12.71 -2.71 16.67
C ALA A 246 11.53 -1.73 16.76
N TYR A 247 11.40 -0.83 15.78
CA TYR A 247 10.29 0.12 15.71
C TYR A 247 8.92 -0.57 15.72
N TRP A 248 8.69 -1.55 14.83
CA TRP A 248 7.38 -2.19 14.73
C TRP A 248 7.05 -3.05 15.95
N LYS A 249 8.06 -3.64 16.62
CA LYS A 249 7.85 -4.33 17.89
C LYS A 249 7.42 -3.38 19.00
N ALA A 250 8.04 -2.20 19.10
CA ALA A 250 7.62 -1.17 20.04
C ALA A 250 6.16 -0.77 19.79
N VAL A 251 5.81 -0.47 18.53
CA VAL A 251 4.42 -0.16 18.13
C VAL A 251 3.45 -1.29 18.51
N TYR A 252 3.82 -2.55 18.30
CA TYR A 252 2.95 -3.67 18.66
C TYR A 252 2.78 -3.81 20.18
N ALA A 253 3.84 -3.57 20.95
CA ALA A 253 3.78 -3.55 22.41
C ALA A 253 2.84 -2.43 22.91
N ASP A 254 2.91 -1.23 22.33
CA ASP A 254 2.00 -0.12 22.66
C ASP A 254 0.54 -0.47 22.32
N LEU A 255 0.31 -1.17 21.20
CA LEU A 255 -1.02 -1.65 20.82
C LEU A 255 -1.54 -2.71 21.80
N GLN A 256 -0.67 -3.56 22.36
CA GLN A 256 -1.07 -4.53 23.40
C GLN A 256 -1.36 -3.82 24.72
N ALA A 257 -0.52 -2.85 25.12
CA ALA A 257 -0.70 -2.08 26.34
C ALA A 257 -1.99 -1.24 26.34
N SER A 258 -2.38 -0.72 25.17
CA SER A 258 -3.66 -0.01 24.98
C SER A 258 -4.87 -0.93 24.81
N GLY A 259 -4.68 -2.26 24.78
CA GLY A 259 -5.75 -3.23 24.56
C GLY A 259 -6.27 -3.29 23.12
N ALA A 260 -5.67 -2.56 22.18
CA ALA A 260 -6.04 -2.59 20.76
C ALA A 260 -5.61 -3.88 20.06
N ALA A 261 -4.47 -4.46 20.48
CA ALA A 261 -4.01 -5.77 20.05
C ALA A 261 -4.33 -6.82 21.11
N ASN A 262 -4.79 -8.00 20.68
CA ASN A 262 -5.03 -9.09 21.62
C ASN A 262 -3.70 -9.59 22.25
N PRO A 263 -3.72 -10.02 23.52
CA PRO A 263 -2.55 -10.60 24.18
C PRO A 263 -2.45 -12.13 23.98
N HIS A 264 -3.26 -12.73 23.10
CA HIS A 264 -3.38 -14.17 23.04
C HIS A 264 -2.06 -14.83 22.59
N SER A 265 -1.76 -15.95 23.22
CA SER A 265 -0.59 -16.76 22.95
C SER A 265 -0.91 -18.23 23.14
N ARG A 266 0.10 -19.09 22.97
CA ARG A 266 0.00 -20.52 23.28
C ARG A 266 -0.43 -20.79 24.72
N ASP A 267 -0.06 -19.91 25.65
CA ASP A 267 -0.30 -20.13 27.08
C ASP A 267 -1.71 -19.70 27.50
N SER A 268 -2.36 -18.83 26.70
CA SER A 268 -3.71 -18.33 26.99
C SER A 268 -4.84 -19.16 26.35
N ILE A 269 -4.54 -20.05 25.41
CA ILE A 269 -5.55 -20.81 24.65
C ILE A 269 -5.24 -22.29 24.72
N THR A 270 -6.25 -23.09 25.06
CA THR A 270 -6.16 -24.54 25.17
C THR A 270 -6.98 -25.25 24.09
N LYS A 271 -6.78 -26.56 23.95
CA LYS A 271 -7.58 -27.38 23.04
C LYS A 271 -9.00 -27.51 23.60
N GLY A 272 -10.00 -27.28 22.75
CA GLY A 272 -11.42 -27.29 23.14
C GLY A 272 -12.02 -25.89 23.33
N ASP A 273 -11.20 -24.87 23.50
CA ASP A 273 -11.65 -23.47 23.57
C ASP A 273 -12.32 -23.02 22.27
N LEU A 274 -13.18 -22.01 22.36
CA LEU A 274 -13.75 -21.33 21.20
C LEU A 274 -12.98 -20.02 20.95
N ILE A 275 -12.57 -19.80 19.70
CA ILE A 275 -11.95 -18.53 19.28
C ILE A 275 -12.80 -17.84 18.22
N LYS A 276 -12.86 -16.50 18.27
CA LYS A 276 -13.53 -15.69 17.27
C LYS A 276 -12.54 -15.26 16.20
N TYR A 277 -12.84 -15.58 14.95
CA TYR A 277 -12.05 -15.18 13.78
C TYR A 277 -12.99 -14.79 12.64
N ARG A 278 -12.77 -13.60 12.07
CA ARG A 278 -13.60 -13.03 10.97
C ARG A 278 -15.11 -13.11 11.25
N GLY A 279 -15.51 -12.82 12.49
CA GLY A 279 -16.91 -12.77 12.90
C GLY A 279 -17.52 -14.09 13.36
N HIS A 280 -16.83 -15.22 13.17
CA HIS A 280 -17.35 -16.54 13.52
C HIS A 280 -16.54 -17.19 14.65
N TRP A 281 -17.20 -18.02 15.45
CA TRP A 281 -16.58 -18.80 16.51
C TRP A 281 -16.19 -20.19 16.01
N TYR A 282 -14.98 -20.63 16.33
CA TYR A 282 -14.47 -21.94 15.92
C TYR A 282 -13.81 -22.66 17.09
N PRO A 283 -14.02 -23.99 17.23
CA PRO A 283 -13.38 -24.79 18.26
C PRO A 283 -11.90 -25.05 17.92
N VAL A 284 -11.04 -24.91 18.93
CA VAL A 284 -9.61 -25.16 18.83
C VAL A 284 -9.33 -26.66 18.87
N VAL A 285 -8.78 -27.18 17.77
CA VAL A 285 -8.43 -28.61 17.59
C VAL A 285 -7.02 -28.89 18.08
N ARG A 286 -6.09 -27.96 17.85
CA ARG A 286 -4.68 -28.06 18.23
C ARG A 286 -4.08 -26.69 18.46
N VAL A 287 -3.21 -26.59 19.46
CA VAL A 287 -2.47 -25.37 19.79
C VAL A 287 -1.01 -25.53 19.32
N ASN A 288 -0.50 -24.60 18.52
CA ASN A 288 0.90 -24.57 18.07
C ASN A 288 1.60 -23.30 18.60
N SER A 289 2.91 -23.18 18.42
CA SER A 289 3.66 -22.04 18.96
C SER A 289 3.25 -20.66 18.42
N LYS A 290 2.82 -20.58 17.15
CA LYS A 290 2.46 -19.32 16.48
C LYS A 290 1.00 -19.24 16.04
N THR A 291 0.30 -20.37 16.04
CA THR A 291 -1.03 -20.49 15.43
C THR A 291 -1.85 -21.50 16.19
N VAL A 292 -3.17 -21.31 16.21
CA VAL A 292 -4.12 -22.37 16.58
C VAL A 292 -4.67 -23.03 15.32
N SER A 293 -4.88 -24.33 15.39
CA SER A 293 -5.57 -25.08 14.34
C SER A 293 -7.03 -25.22 14.72
N VAL A 294 -7.92 -24.77 13.84
CA VAL A 294 -9.37 -24.87 14.00
C VAL A 294 -9.98 -25.68 12.87
N ARG A 295 -11.17 -26.21 13.11
CA ARG A 295 -12.02 -26.78 12.06
C ARG A 295 -13.09 -25.75 11.70
N ARG A 296 -12.98 -25.12 10.54
CA ARG A 296 -13.93 -24.08 10.10
C ARG A 296 -15.22 -24.64 9.51
N HIS A 297 -15.17 -25.85 8.98
CA HIS A 297 -16.32 -26.56 8.43
C HIS A 297 -16.46 -27.89 9.17
N GLU A 298 -17.63 -28.13 9.74
CA GLU A 298 -17.88 -29.29 10.60
C GLU A 298 -17.54 -30.64 9.93
N LEU A 299 -17.82 -30.75 8.64
CA LEU A 299 -17.59 -31.95 7.82
C LEU A 299 -16.20 -32.00 7.15
N ALA A 300 -15.36 -30.98 7.32
CA ALA A 300 -14.04 -30.99 6.69
C ALA A 300 -13.06 -31.93 7.40
N SER A 301 -12.33 -32.72 6.61
CA SER A 301 -11.26 -33.59 7.10
C SER A 301 -9.97 -32.83 7.43
N TRP A 302 -9.83 -31.59 6.96
CA TRP A 302 -8.66 -30.75 7.19
C TRP A 302 -8.90 -29.71 8.30
N THR A 303 -7.82 -29.04 8.71
CA THR A 303 -7.85 -27.93 9.67
C THR A 303 -7.22 -26.69 9.07
N ASP A 304 -7.70 -25.53 9.50
CA ASP A 304 -7.14 -24.23 9.14
C ASP A 304 -6.27 -23.71 10.27
N ARG A 305 -5.19 -22.99 9.92
CA ARG A 305 -4.30 -22.35 10.89
C ARG A 305 -4.63 -20.87 10.99
N ILE A 306 -4.84 -20.39 12.21
CA ILE A 306 -5.13 -18.99 12.53
C ILE A 306 -4.01 -18.47 13.43
N GLY A 307 -3.43 -17.31 13.08
CA GLY A 307 -2.43 -16.65 13.92
C GLY A 307 -3.05 -16.08 15.18
N TYR A 308 -2.33 -16.10 16.30
CA TYR A 308 -2.86 -15.56 17.56
C TYR A 308 -3.31 -14.10 17.45
N HIS A 309 -2.55 -13.28 16.74
CA HIS A 309 -2.84 -11.87 16.51
C HIS A 309 -4.09 -11.62 15.66
N GLU A 310 -4.63 -12.65 15.00
CA GLU A 310 -5.85 -12.55 14.18
C GLU A 310 -7.13 -12.87 14.98
N ILE A 311 -6.99 -13.36 16.21
CA ILE A 311 -8.09 -13.74 17.08
C ILE A 311 -8.76 -12.47 17.64
N SER A 312 -10.07 -12.35 17.48
CA SER A 312 -10.85 -11.20 17.98
C SER A 312 -11.69 -11.51 19.22
N GLY A 313 -11.62 -12.75 19.72
CA GLY A 313 -12.32 -13.18 20.93
C GLY A 313 -11.94 -14.61 21.31
N HIS A 314 -12.07 -14.93 22.59
CA HIS A 314 -11.72 -16.23 23.17
C HIS A 314 -12.72 -16.59 24.27
N ARG A 315 -13.13 -17.86 24.32
CA ARG A 315 -13.99 -18.44 25.37
C ARG A 315 -13.39 -19.78 25.80
N PRO A 316 -13.07 -19.98 27.09
CA PRO A 316 -12.58 -21.26 27.59
C PRO A 316 -13.59 -22.39 27.41
N ALA A 317 -13.11 -23.61 27.22
CA ALA A 317 -13.95 -24.81 27.25
C ALA A 317 -14.66 -24.93 28.61
N GLY A 318 -16.00 -24.88 28.61
CA GLY A 318 -16.84 -24.95 29.82
C GLY A 318 -17.63 -23.68 30.12
N ASP A 319 -17.35 -22.57 29.45
CA ASP A 319 -18.06 -21.30 29.63
C ASP A 319 -19.29 -21.23 28.71
N THR A 320 -20.29 -22.08 28.98
CA THR A 320 -21.61 -22.05 28.32
C THR A 320 -22.48 -20.97 28.94
N THR A 321 -22.17 -19.70 28.68
CA THR A 321 -23.21 -18.65 28.70
C THR A 321 -23.73 -18.47 27.28
N MET A 322 -24.75 -19.26 26.94
CA MET A 322 -25.67 -18.90 25.87
C MET A 322 -26.36 -17.61 26.28
N THR A 323 -26.06 -16.52 25.59
CA THR A 323 -26.90 -15.32 25.58
C THR A 323 -26.98 -14.90 24.12
N ASP A 324 -27.86 -15.59 23.39
CA ASP A 324 -28.47 -15.06 22.17
C ASP A 324 -29.54 -14.06 22.61
N GLY A 325 -29.41 -12.84 22.10
CA GLY A 325 -30.35 -11.72 22.20
C GLY A 325 -30.01 -10.73 21.12
#